data_AF-A0A7G5XFP8-F1
#
_entry.id   AF-A0A7G5XFP8-F1
#
_cell.length_a   1.000
_cell.length_b   1.000
_cell.length_c   1.000
_cell.angle_alpha   90.00
_cell.angle_beta   90.00
_cell.angle_gamma   90.00
#
_symmetry.space_group_name_H-M   'P 1'
#
loop_
_entity.id
_entity.type
_entity.pdbx_description
1 polymer ?
#
loop_
_entity_poly.entity_id
_entity_poly.type
_entity_poly.pdbx_seq_one_letter_code
_entity_poly.pdbx_strand_id
1 'polypeptide(L)'
;MDHITFDKLLLKTAFCCMASDGHIDKREVAIIESMCEKSPLFSDFNFHDEINLLVTKLNTDGKEFIKYYFDLLDKSSLTEEEEMNLIDFALHTINADEQVEYSEVKFFKNIRHRLKVSDDKILSVHPDIEIYLEEDLVTDSFLSKITLQYLEGTEFPKFELINTIQPGTKEE
;
A
#
# COMPACT_ATOMS: atom_id res chain seq x y z
N MET A 1 16.05 16.96 -1.19
CA MET A 1 15.62 15.56 -1.01
C MET A 1 14.52 15.64 0.01
N ASP A 2 13.27 15.46 -0.43
CA ASP A 2 12.14 15.45 0.48
C ASP A 2 12.25 14.20 1.35
N HIS A 3 12.52 14.40 2.64
CA HIS A 3 12.45 13.32 3.62
C HIS A 3 10.97 13.02 3.84
N ILE A 4 10.49 11.91 3.29
CA ILE A 4 9.17 11.39 3.64
C ILE A 4 9.22 10.84 5.05
N THR A 5 8.25 11.21 5.87
CA THR A 5 8.08 10.68 7.22
C THR A 5 7.46 9.28 7.17
N PHE A 6 7.69 8.46 8.19
CA PHE A 6 7.24 7.07 8.20
C PHE A 6 5.71 6.93 8.08
N ASP A 7 4.95 7.78 8.76
CA ASP A 7 3.49 7.88 8.66
C ASP A 7 3.03 8.09 7.20
N LYS A 8 3.68 9.00 6.47
CA LYS A 8 3.35 9.24 5.05
C LYS A 8 3.74 8.09 4.15
N LEU A 9 4.84 7.39 4.45
CA LEU A 9 5.23 6.19 3.73
C LEU A 9 4.22 5.07 3.97
N LEU A 10 3.80 4.87 5.23
CA LEU A 10 2.83 3.86 5.65
C LEU A 10 1.47 4.06 4.97
N LEU A 11 0.98 5.31 4.92
CA LEU A 11 -0.23 5.65 4.18
C LEU A 11 -0.08 5.37 2.68
N LYS A 12 1.06 5.76 2.07
CA LYS A 12 1.31 5.48 0.65
C LYS A 12 1.30 3.99 0.37
N THR A 13 1.85 3.18 1.27
CA THR A 13 1.83 1.73 1.17
C THR A 13 0.41 1.20 1.11
N ALA A 14 -0.42 1.57 2.09
CA ALA A 14 -1.83 1.17 2.12
C ALA A 14 -2.58 1.65 0.87
N PHE A 15 -2.41 2.90 0.47
CA PHE A 15 -3.03 3.45 -0.74
C PHE A 15 -2.61 2.70 -2.02
N CYS A 16 -1.31 2.39 -2.17
CA CYS A 16 -0.85 1.66 -3.35
C CYS A 16 -1.34 0.21 -3.36
N CYS A 17 -1.46 -0.44 -2.20
CA CYS A 17 -2.07 -1.77 -2.07
C CYS A 17 -3.53 -1.74 -2.54
N MET A 18 -4.31 -0.80 -2.03
CA MET A 18 -5.71 -0.56 -2.41
C MET A 18 -5.83 -0.32 -3.91
N ALA A 19 -4.99 0.54 -4.51
CA ALA A 19 -5.07 0.80 -5.94
C ALA A 19 -4.44 -0.29 -6.84
N SER A 20 -3.89 -1.37 -6.26
CA SER A 20 -3.04 -2.31 -6.99
C SER A 20 -3.80 -3.30 -7.88
N ASP A 21 -5.06 -3.55 -7.54
CA ASP A 21 -6.05 -4.34 -8.28
C ASP A 21 -6.77 -3.51 -9.37
N GLY A 22 -6.51 -2.20 -9.42
CA GLY A 22 -7.15 -1.25 -10.34
C GLY A 22 -8.51 -0.74 -9.86
N HIS A 23 -8.91 -1.04 -8.62
CA HIS A 23 -10.11 -0.51 -7.99
C HIS A 23 -9.74 0.24 -6.70
N ILE A 24 -10.62 1.11 -6.25
CA ILE A 24 -10.51 1.74 -4.92
C ILE A 24 -11.92 1.66 -4.35
N ASP A 25 -12.16 0.67 -3.50
CA ASP A 25 -13.45 0.48 -2.83
C ASP A 25 -13.53 1.34 -1.56
N LYS A 26 -14.72 1.88 -1.30
CA LYS A 26 -14.99 2.68 -0.09
C LYS A 26 -14.75 1.89 1.20
N ARG A 27 -14.87 0.56 1.16
CA ARG A 27 -14.59 -0.34 2.29
C ARG A 27 -13.12 -0.34 2.67
N GLU A 28 -12.23 -0.41 1.68
CA GLU A 28 -10.78 -0.37 1.88
C GLU A 28 -10.37 0.99 2.45
N VAL A 29 -10.91 2.06 1.87
CA VAL A 29 -10.70 3.43 2.33
C VAL A 29 -11.11 3.59 3.80
N ALA A 30 -12.29 3.11 4.17
CA ALA A 30 -12.79 3.19 5.55
C ALA A 30 -11.94 2.36 6.53
N ILE A 31 -11.35 1.25 6.07
CA ILE A 31 -10.44 0.43 6.87
C ILE A 31 -9.13 1.18 7.10
N ILE A 32 -8.51 1.72 6.06
CA ILE A 32 -7.27 2.52 6.20
C ILE A 32 -7.54 3.74 7.07
N GLU A 33 -8.68 4.42 6.89
CA GLU A 33 -9.10 5.54 7.74
C GLU A 33 -9.17 5.12 9.21
N SER A 34 -9.85 4.01 9.52
CA SER A 34 -9.95 3.49 10.89
C SER A 34 -8.58 3.09 11.46
N MET A 35 -7.67 2.56 10.64
CA MET A 35 -6.31 2.22 11.04
C MET A 35 -5.48 3.47 11.33
N CYS A 36 -5.63 4.51 10.52
CA CYS A 36 -5.01 5.81 10.76
C CYS A 36 -5.53 6.45 12.06
N GLU A 37 -6.85 6.46 12.29
CA GLU A 37 -7.44 7.02 13.52
C GLU A 37 -6.99 6.30 14.80
N LYS A 38 -6.80 4.97 14.73
CA LYS A 38 -6.35 4.16 15.87
C LYS A 38 -4.85 4.27 16.13
N SER A 39 -4.09 4.68 15.12
CA SER A 39 -2.64 4.73 15.21
C SER A 39 -2.17 6.11 15.66
N PRO A 40 -1.38 6.21 16.75
CA PRO A 40 -0.86 7.49 17.22
C PRO A 40 0.10 8.15 16.22
N LEU A 41 0.52 7.44 15.17
CA LEU A 41 1.35 7.96 14.09
C LEU A 41 0.64 9.03 13.23
N PHE A 42 -0.69 9.06 13.25
CA PHE A 42 -1.51 9.94 12.38
C PHE A 42 -2.29 11.00 13.18
N SER A 43 -1.80 11.43 14.34
CA SER A 43 -2.55 12.34 15.24
C SER A 43 -2.82 13.75 14.67
N ASP A 44 -1.99 14.25 13.76
CA ASP A 44 -2.14 15.57 13.10
C ASP A 44 -2.44 15.44 11.58
N PHE A 45 -3.00 14.30 11.18
CA PHE A 45 -3.07 13.90 9.78
C PHE A 45 -4.51 13.98 9.24
N ASN A 46 -4.72 14.77 8.17
CA ASN A 46 -6.01 14.79 7.47
C ASN A 46 -6.04 13.67 6.42
N PHE A 47 -6.64 12.54 6.79
CA PHE A 47 -6.72 11.35 5.94
C PHE A 47 -7.31 11.63 4.56
N HIS A 48 -8.43 12.33 4.49
CA HIS A 48 -9.10 12.59 3.21
C HIS A 48 -8.29 13.48 2.28
N ASP A 49 -7.66 14.53 2.81
CA ASP A 49 -6.84 15.44 1.99
C ASP A 49 -5.64 14.71 1.40
N GLU A 50 -4.97 13.90 2.22
CA GLU A 50 -3.77 13.16 1.82
C GLU A 50 -4.12 12.02 0.85
N ILE A 51 -5.18 11.26 1.10
CA ILE A 51 -5.65 10.24 0.16
C ILE A 51 -6.07 10.86 -1.18
N ASN A 52 -6.82 11.97 -1.18
CA ASN A 52 -7.19 12.65 -2.42
C ASN A 52 -5.98 13.20 -3.17
N LEU A 53 -4.94 13.63 -2.45
CA LEU A 53 -3.67 14.00 -3.04
C LEU A 53 -2.97 12.79 -3.68
N LEU A 54 -2.99 11.62 -3.04
CA LEU A 54 -2.44 10.38 -3.60
C LEU A 54 -3.22 9.92 -4.83
N VAL A 55 -4.56 9.94 -4.79
CA VAL A 55 -5.43 9.67 -5.95
C VAL A 55 -5.10 10.59 -7.11
N THR A 56 -4.96 11.88 -6.85
CA THR A 56 -4.64 12.86 -7.90
C THR A 56 -3.28 12.58 -8.52
N LYS A 57 -2.27 12.24 -7.70
CA LYS A 57 -0.92 11.87 -8.17
C LYS A 57 -0.95 10.58 -8.98
N LEU A 58 -1.63 9.55 -8.50
CA LEU A 58 -1.77 8.29 -9.23
C LEU A 58 -2.51 8.50 -10.57
N ASN A 59 -3.55 9.32 -10.60
CA ASN A 59 -4.26 9.67 -11.84
C ASN A 59 -3.41 10.48 -12.83
N THR A 60 -2.43 11.24 -12.33
CA THR A 60 -1.57 12.09 -13.16
C THR A 60 -0.36 11.31 -13.69
N ASP A 61 0.32 10.59 -12.80
CA ASP A 61 1.62 9.96 -13.05
C ASP A 61 1.47 8.44 -13.32
N GLY A 62 0.34 7.84 -12.94
CA GLY A 62 0.02 6.43 -13.15
C GLY A 62 1.11 5.49 -12.65
N LYS A 63 1.67 4.72 -13.58
CA LYS A 63 2.75 3.75 -13.33
C LYS A 63 4.01 4.39 -12.76
N GLU A 64 4.29 5.65 -13.09
CA GLU A 64 5.47 6.35 -12.57
C GLU A 64 5.34 6.62 -11.06
N PHE A 65 4.12 6.88 -10.57
CA PHE A 65 3.86 7.04 -9.14
C PHE A 65 4.19 5.77 -8.36
N ILE A 66 3.75 4.61 -8.85
CA ILE A 66 4.02 3.31 -8.21
C ILE A 66 5.52 3.00 -8.22
N LYS A 67 6.18 3.25 -9.35
CA LYS A 67 7.64 3.10 -9.45
C LYS A 67 8.37 4.01 -8.46
N TYR A 68 7.95 5.26 -8.36
CA TYR A 68 8.51 6.22 -7.41
C TYR A 68 8.30 5.78 -5.96
N TYR A 69 7.15 5.22 -5.62
CA TYR A 69 6.89 4.64 -4.30
C TYR A 69 7.87 3.48 -3.99
N PHE A 70 8.10 2.57 -4.93
CA PHE A 70 9.08 1.51 -4.76
C PHE A 70 10.51 2.02 -4.57
N ASP A 71 10.89 3.07 -5.31
CA ASP A 71 12.18 3.73 -5.13
C ASP A 71 12.29 4.43 -3.75
N LEU A 72 11.18 4.94 -3.22
CA LEU A 72 11.13 5.51 -1.87
C LEU A 72 11.34 4.44 -0.80
N LEU A 73 10.66 3.29 -0.91
CA LEU A 73 10.87 2.17 -0.01
C LEU A 73 12.33 1.73 0.01
N ASP A 74 12.94 1.54 -1.16
CA ASP A 74 14.32 1.09 -1.30
C ASP A 74 15.35 2.09 -0.72
N LYS A 75 15.05 3.39 -0.81
CA LYS A 75 15.90 4.47 -0.24
C LYS A 75 15.60 4.77 1.22
N SER A 76 14.46 4.32 1.74
CA SER A 76 14.08 4.57 3.13
C SER A 76 14.89 3.69 4.08
N SER A 77 15.48 4.31 5.10
CA SER A 77 16.22 3.59 6.13
C SER A 77 15.30 3.23 7.29
N LEU A 78 14.47 2.22 7.09
CA LEU A 78 13.49 1.75 8.06
C LEU A 78 14.12 0.85 9.10
N THR A 79 13.60 0.92 10.32
CA THR A 79 13.86 -0.03 11.41
C THR A 79 13.00 -1.28 11.23
N GLU A 80 13.39 -2.41 11.84
CA GLU A 80 12.59 -3.64 11.74
C GLU A 80 11.14 -3.47 12.21
N GLU A 81 10.91 -2.61 13.22
CA GLU A 81 9.56 -2.30 13.72
C GLU A 81 8.75 -1.52 12.68
N GLU A 82 9.37 -0.55 11.99
CA GLU A 82 8.74 0.19 10.89
C GLU A 82 8.44 -0.71 9.69
N GLU A 83 9.34 -1.62 9.34
CA GLU A 83 9.13 -2.60 8.27
C GLU A 83 7.98 -3.57 8.61
N MET A 84 7.91 -4.05 9.85
CA MET A 84 6.80 -4.88 10.32
C MET A 84 5.47 -4.12 10.27
N ASN A 85 5.44 -2.86 10.74
CA ASN A 85 4.25 -2.03 10.64
C ASN A 85 3.78 -1.81 9.19
N LEU A 86 4.71 -1.65 8.24
CA LEU A 86 4.39 -1.56 6.81
C LEU A 86 3.73 -2.84 6.29
N ILE A 87 4.25 -3.99 6.69
CA ILE A 87 3.69 -5.29 6.32
C ILE A 87 2.30 -5.45 6.93
N ASP A 88 2.13 -5.13 8.21
CA ASP A 88 0.83 -5.19 8.88
C ASP A 88 -0.21 -4.32 8.18
N PHE A 89 0.16 -3.10 7.78
CA PHE A 89 -0.72 -2.21 7.04
C PHE A 89 -1.06 -2.74 5.64
N ALA A 90 -0.05 -3.23 4.91
CA ALA A 90 -0.26 -3.79 3.58
C ALA A 90 -1.21 -5.00 3.63
N LEU A 91 -1.00 -5.92 4.57
CA LEU A 91 -1.82 -7.13 4.73
C LEU A 91 -3.24 -6.82 5.16
N HIS A 92 -3.44 -5.90 6.13
CA HIS A 92 -4.79 -5.50 6.51
C HIS A 92 -5.54 -4.81 5.38
N THR A 93 -4.83 -4.08 4.52
CA THR A 93 -5.44 -3.42 3.35
C THR A 93 -5.81 -4.44 2.29
N ILE A 94 -4.90 -5.35 1.91
CA ILE A 94 -5.15 -6.36 0.87
C ILE A 94 -6.23 -7.36 1.32
N ASN A 95 -6.24 -7.76 2.59
CA ASN A 95 -7.25 -8.70 3.09
C ASN A 95 -8.57 -7.99 3.48
N ALA A 96 -8.71 -6.68 3.24
CA ALA A 96 -9.85 -5.87 3.68
C ALA A 96 -11.17 -6.25 3.00
N ASP A 97 -11.10 -6.66 1.73
CA ASP A 97 -12.25 -6.96 0.90
C ASP A 97 -12.59 -8.47 0.84
N GLU A 98 -11.86 -9.28 1.63
CA GLU A 98 -11.90 -10.75 1.67
C GLU A 98 -11.64 -11.43 0.31
N GLN A 99 -11.12 -10.69 -0.69
CA GLN A 99 -10.84 -11.18 -2.05
C GLN A 99 -9.44 -10.78 -2.49
N VAL A 100 -8.46 -11.55 -2.04
CA VAL A 100 -7.06 -11.33 -2.44
C VAL A 100 -6.86 -11.68 -3.93
N GLU A 101 -6.56 -10.67 -4.73
CA GLU A 101 -6.21 -10.82 -6.13
C GLU A 101 -4.72 -11.12 -6.34
N TYR A 102 -4.39 -11.77 -7.47
CA TYR A 102 -3.00 -12.10 -7.81
C TYR A 102 -2.13 -10.84 -8.06
N SER A 103 -2.74 -9.75 -8.53
CA SER A 103 -2.14 -8.42 -8.68
C SER A 103 -1.65 -7.88 -7.32
N GLU A 104 -2.46 -8.03 -6.27
CA GLU A 104 -2.15 -7.58 -4.92
C GLU A 104 -1.06 -8.42 -4.27
N VAL A 105 -1.11 -9.76 -4.43
CA VAL A 105 -0.04 -10.65 -3.95
C VAL A 105 1.30 -10.29 -4.60
N LYS A 106 1.30 -10.03 -5.91
CA LYS A 106 2.50 -9.55 -6.62
C LYS A 106 2.99 -8.19 -6.11
N PHE A 107 2.06 -7.30 -5.78
CA PHE A 107 2.38 -6.00 -5.22
C PHE A 107 3.02 -6.13 -3.84
N PHE A 108 2.45 -6.96 -2.97
CA PHE A 108 3.01 -7.28 -1.65
C PHE A 108 4.42 -7.90 -1.77
N LYS A 109 4.62 -8.86 -2.68
CA LYS A 109 5.95 -9.45 -2.93
C LYS A 109 7.00 -8.39 -3.31
N ASN A 110 6.61 -7.36 -4.08
CA ASN A 110 7.50 -6.24 -4.40
C ASN A 110 7.87 -5.40 -3.17
N ILE A 111 6.91 -5.16 -2.26
CA ILE A 111 7.19 -4.45 -1.01
C ILE A 111 8.14 -5.30 -0.17
N ARG A 112 7.76 -6.55 0.09
CA ARG A 112 8.50 -7.50 0.93
C ARG A 112 9.97 -7.61 0.55
N HIS A 113 10.28 -7.71 -0.75
CA HIS A 113 11.65 -7.87 -1.22
C HIS A 113 12.51 -6.59 -1.07
N ARG A 114 11.89 -5.43 -0.84
CA ARG A 114 12.60 -4.17 -0.54
C ARG A 114 12.82 -3.96 0.97
N LEU A 115 12.19 -4.77 1.81
CA LEU A 115 12.34 -4.73 3.26
C LEU A 115 13.41 -5.73 3.71
N LYS A 116 14.09 -5.42 4.81
CA LYS A 116 15.19 -6.22 5.38
C LYS A 116 14.71 -7.28 6.37
N VAL A 117 13.49 -7.15 6.90
CA VAL A 117 12.84 -8.13 7.76
C VAL A 117 12.79 -9.51 7.10
N SER A 118 12.91 -10.58 7.89
CA SER A 118 12.92 -11.96 7.41
C SER A 118 11.51 -12.56 7.35
N ASP A 119 11.30 -13.53 6.45
CA ASP A 119 10.01 -14.23 6.30
C ASP A 119 9.59 -14.91 7.59
N ASP A 120 10.53 -15.49 8.33
CA ASP A 120 10.28 -16.11 9.64
C ASP A 120 9.63 -15.13 10.64
N LYS A 121 10.09 -13.86 10.65
CA LYS A 121 9.52 -12.85 11.56
C LYS A 121 8.11 -12.50 11.14
N ILE A 122 7.86 -12.38 9.84
CA ILE A 122 6.54 -12.07 9.32
C ILE A 122 5.58 -13.21 9.62
N LEU A 123 5.96 -14.46 9.31
CA LEU A 123 5.17 -15.66 9.58
C LEU A 123 4.91 -15.88 11.07
N SER A 124 5.79 -15.38 11.95
CA SER A 124 5.57 -15.46 13.39
C SER A 124 4.40 -14.58 13.86
N VAL A 125 4.10 -13.49 13.14
CA VAL A 125 2.98 -12.58 13.42
C VAL A 125 1.77 -12.94 12.58
N HIS A 126 2.00 -13.27 11.30
CA HIS A 126 1.00 -13.61 10.30
C HIS A 126 1.27 -14.99 9.71
N PRO A 127 0.90 -16.08 10.41
CA PRO A 127 1.15 -17.43 9.92
C PRO A 127 0.35 -17.75 8.64
N ASP A 128 -0.77 -17.05 8.41
CA ASP A 128 -1.70 -17.32 7.32
C ASP A 128 -1.28 -16.69 5.97
N ILE A 129 -0.16 -15.95 5.93
CA ILE A 129 0.31 -15.27 4.71
C ILE A 129 1.38 -16.05 3.95
N GLU A 130 1.52 -17.35 4.20
CA GLU A 130 2.53 -18.20 3.55
C GLU A 130 2.50 -18.06 2.02
N ILE A 131 1.30 -17.97 1.43
CA ILE A 131 1.08 -17.73 -0.01
C ILE A 131 1.72 -16.43 -0.56
N TYR A 132 1.88 -15.42 0.30
CA TYR A 132 2.48 -14.14 -0.05
C TYR A 132 4.01 -14.21 -0.05
N LEU A 133 4.58 -15.15 0.71
CA LEU A 133 6.02 -15.35 0.89
C LEU A 133 6.56 -16.49 0.03
N GLU A 134 5.70 -17.30 -0.57
CA GLU A 134 6.12 -18.32 -1.54
C GLU A 134 6.96 -17.69 -2.66
N GLU A 135 8.20 -18.15 -2.80
CA GLU A 135 9.07 -17.76 -3.89
C GLU A 135 8.48 -18.25 -5.22
N ASP A 136 8.09 -17.30 -6.07
CA ASP A 136 8.00 -17.59 -7.49
C ASP A 136 9.42 -17.91 -7.97
N LEU A 137 9.65 -19.10 -8.53
CA LEU A 137 10.94 -19.53 -9.09
C LEU A 137 11.53 -18.40 -9.97
N VAL A 138 12.53 -17.64 -9.48
CA VAL A 138 13.64 -16.97 -10.21
C VAL A 138 14.31 -15.83 -9.40
N THR A 139 15.65 -15.84 -9.42
CA THR A 139 16.70 -15.07 -8.73
C THR A 139 16.86 -13.55 -9.04
N ASP A 140 17.51 -12.83 -8.11
CA ASP A 140 18.18 -11.48 -8.03
C ASP A 140 18.02 -10.43 -9.17
N SER A 141 17.85 -10.85 -10.42
CA SER A 141 17.26 -10.01 -11.49
C SER A 141 15.75 -9.81 -11.29
N PHE A 142 15.20 -10.31 -10.17
CA PHE A 142 13.80 -10.47 -9.81
C PHE A 142 13.08 -9.13 -9.62
N LEU A 143 13.53 -8.26 -8.72
CA LEU A 143 12.81 -7.00 -8.41
C LEU A 143 12.51 -6.16 -9.64
N SER A 144 13.53 -5.86 -10.44
CA SER A 144 13.35 -5.07 -11.66
C SER A 144 12.40 -5.75 -12.62
N LYS A 145 12.45 -7.08 -12.74
CA LYS A 145 11.56 -7.86 -13.60
C LYS A 145 10.14 -7.95 -13.06
N ILE A 146 9.91 -8.18 -11.77
CA ILE A 146 8.55 -8.22 -11.22
C ILE A 146 7.95 -6.82 -11.27
N THR A 147 8.70 -5.78 -10.88
CA THR A 147 8.22 -4.40 -10.97
C THR A 147 7.88 -4.08 -12.42
N LEU A 148 8.74 -4.42 -13.40
CA LEU A 148 8.42 -4.25 -14.82
C LEU A 148 7.20 -5.07 -15.26
N GLN A 149 7.11 -6.35 -14.91
CA GLN A 149 5.98 -7.22 -15.27
C GLN A 149 4.66 -6.75 -14.66
N TYR A 150 4.68 -6.31 -13.40
CA TYR A 150 3.53 -5.71 -12.75
C TYR A 150 3.15 -4.41 -13.47
N LEU A 151 4.10 -3.49 -13.66
CA LEU A 151 3.81 -2.23 -14.35
C LEU A 151 3.36 -2.44 -15.81
N GLU A 152 3.86 -3.44 -16.54
CA GLU A 152 3.44 -3.73 -17.91
C GLU A 152 2.05 -4.37 -17.97
N GLY A 153 1.73 -5.25 -17.02
CA GLY A 153 0.46 -5.98 -16.96
C GLY A 153 -0.69 -5.24 -16.29
N THR A 154 -0.42 -4.23 -15.47
CA THR A 154 -1.45 -3.47 -14.74
C THR A 154 -1.84 -2.21 -15.52
N GLU A 155 -3.14 -1.99 -15.70
CA GLU A 155 -3.69 -0.71 -16.13
C GLU A 155 -4.31 -0.01 -14.91
N PHE A 156 -3.89 1.23 -14.64
CA PHE A 156 -4.49 2.04 -13.59
C PHE A 156 -5.58 2.92 -14.21
N PRO A 157 -6.87 2.63 -14.00
CA PRO A 157 -7.93 3.50 -14.46
C PRO A 157 -7.87 4.85 -13.73
N LYS A 158 -8.64 5.83 -14.21
CA LYS A 158 -8.81 7.08 -13.47
C LYS A 158 -9.73 6.83 -12.27
N PHE A 159 -9.18 7.00 -11.08
CA PHE A 159 -9.90 6.88 -9.83
C PHE A 159 -10.66 8.17 -9.51
N GLU A 160 -11.87 8.06 -8.95
CA GLU A 160 -12.60 9.21 -8.43
C GLU A 160 -12.02 9.67 -7.10
N LEU A 161 -12.14 10.98 -6.81
CA LEU A 161 -11.77 11.52 -5.50
C LEU A 161 -12.70 10.96 -4.42
N ILE A 162 -12.10 10.69 -3.26
CA ILE A 162 -12.79 10.19 -2.08
C ILE A 162 -13.50 11.38 -1.45
N ASN A 163 -14.78 11.52 -1.78
CA ASN A 163 -15.64 12.51 -1.15
C ASN A 163 -15.82 12.13 0.33
N THR A 164 -15.52 13.07 1.22
CA THR A 164 -15.94 13.02 2.61
C THR A 164 -17.44 12.72 2.64
N ILE A 165 -17.84 11.63 3.29
CA ILE A 165 -19.23 11.51 3.73
C ILE A 165 -19.39 12.65 4.73
N GLN A 166 -20.02 13.75 4.33
CA GLN A 166 -20.51 14.71 5.29
C GLN A 166 -21.47 13.96 6.23
N PRO A 167 -21.27 13.97 7.55
CA PRO A 167 -22.28 13.46 8.45
C PRO A 167 -23.46 14.44 8.41
N GLY A 168 -24.43 14.13 7.56
CA GLY A 168 -25.76 14.73 7.56
C GLY A 168 -25.90 16.08 6.84
N THR A 169 -26.23 16.04 5.55
CA THR A 169 -27.28 16.94 5.06
C THR A 169 -28.59 16.44 5.64
N LYS A 170 -28.97 17.02 6.79
CA LYS A 170 -30.36 16.97 7.23
C LYS A 170 -31.22 17.64 6.15
N GLU A 171 -32.30 16.95 5.81
CA GLU A 171 -33.45 17.49 5.11
C GLU A 171 -33.85 18.84 5.70
N GLU A 172 -34.05 19.84 4.84
CA GLU A 172 -34.96 20.96 5.06
C GLU A 172 -35.82 21.16 3.79
#